data_AF-A0A2V6DCM2-F1
#
_entry.id   AF-A0A2V6DCM2-F1
#
_cell.length_a   1.000
_cell.length_b   1.000
_cell.length_c   1.000
_cell.angle_alpha   90.00
_cell.angle_beta   90.00
_cell.angle_gamma   90.00
#
_symmetry.space_group_name_H-M   'P 1'
#
loop_
_entity.id
_entity.type
_entity.pdbx_description
1 polymer ?
#
loop_
_entity_poly.entity_id
_entity_poly.type
_entity_poly.pdbx_seq_one_letter_code
_entity_poly.pdbx_strand_id
1 'polypeptide(L)'
;MRPPLSATWVAFICALLGVTSVRSQAPQAAPPRPIIRTIDVVYTGPATVSKERILAQMRTKVGQPFNDATVEQDVEALYKSGAIQNVRIFGEPQGDG
;
A
#
# COMPACT_ATOMS: atom_id res chain seq x y z
N MET A 1 10.47 -78.70 4.66
CA MET A 1 11.16 -77.39 4.76
C MET A 1 10.13 -76.28 4.63
N ARG A 2 9.74 -75.68 5.77
CA ARG A 2 8.83 -74.51 5.90
C ARG A 2 9.36 -73.71 7.11
N PRO A 3 9.58 -72.38 7.01
CA PRO A 3 10.23 -71.61 8.08
C PRO A 3 9.33 -71.47 9.33
N PRO A 4 9.93 -71.34 10.52
CA PRO A 4 9.24 -71.40 11.81
C PRO A 4 8.70 -70.05 12.32
N LEU A 5 7.74 -70.18 13.23
CA LEU A 5 7.17 -69.15 14.10
C LEU A 5 8.22 -68.50 15.02
N SER A 6 8.15 -67.18 15.15
CA SER A 6 8.63 -66.29 16.25
C SER A 6 8.97 -64.94 15.60
N ALA A 7 8.73 -63.76 16.14
CA ALA A 7 8.17 -63.29 17.40
C ALA A 7 7.74 -61.83 17.12
N THR A 8 6.80 -61.31 17.92
CA THR A 8 6.76 -59.91 18.42
C THR A 8 7.36 -58.84 17.49
N TRP A 9 6.59 -57.90 16.94
CA TRP A 9 6.27 -56.66 17.64
C TRP A 9 5.10 -55.97 16.91
N VAL A 10 3.88 -56.28 17.36
CA VAL A 10 2.73 -55.38 17.20
C VAL A 10 2.98 -54.21 18.15
N ALA A 11 3.65 -53.15 17.67
CA ALA A 11 3.66 -51.79 18.22
C ALA A 11 4.85 -50.99 17.64
N PHE A 12 4.75 -50.56 16.40
CA PHE A 12 5.42 -49.34 15.92
C PHE A 12 4.30 -48.45 15.36
N ILE A 13 3.39 -48.03 16.24
CA ILE A 13 3.41 -46.70 16.88
C ILE A 13 3.46 -45.60 15.82
N CYS A 14 2.29 -44.98 15.65
CA CYS A 14 1.96 -43.83 14.83
C CYS A 14 2.82 -42.58 15.11
N ALA A 15 4.13 -42.62 14.91
CA ALA A 15 5.05 -41.54 15.27
C ALA A 15 5.90 -41.02 14.09
N LEU A 16 5.31 -40.94 12.90
CA LEU A 16 5.84 -40.14 11.78
C LEU A 16 4.86 -39.01 11.36
N LEU A 17 4.00 -38.61 12.29
CA LEU A 17 3.22 -37.37 12.25
C LEU A 17 3.87 -36.38 13.21
N GLY A 18 5.06 -35.89 12.85
CA GLY A 18 5.88 -35.08 13.74
C GLY A 18 6.36 -33.79 13.08
N VAL A 19 5.47 -32.80 13.06
CA VAL A 19 5.78 -31.36 12.93
C VAL A 19 6.15 -30.87 11.52
N THR A 20 5.12 -30.73 10.68
CA THR A 20 5.10 -29.64 9.70
C THR A 20 5.01 -28.31 10.46
N SER A 21 6.14 -27.68 10.74
CA SER A 21 6.17 -26.30 11.22
C SER A 21 5.63 -25.39 10.12
N VAL A 22 4.31 -25.18 10.09
CA VAL A 22 3.72 -24.01 9.45
C VAL A 22 4.31 -22.81 10.20
N ARG A 23 5.33 -22.17 9.61
CA ARG A 23 5.72 -20.83 10.05
C ARG A 23 4.52 -19.95 9.74
N SER A 24 3.74 -19.60 10.77
CA SER A 24 2.81 -18.48 10.70
C SER A 24 3.65 -17.26 10.38
N GLN A 25 3.66 -16.84 9.11
CA GLN A 25 4.25 -15.58 8.71
C GLN A 25 3.35 -14.51 9.30
N ALA A 26 3.78 -13.88 10.39
CA ALA A 26 3.11 -12.69 10.91
C ALA A 26 3.04 -11.66 9.76
N PRO A 27 1.91 -10.96 9.55
CA PRO A 27 1.81 -9.95 8.52
C PRO A 27 2.96 -8.96 8.69
N GLN A 28 3.88 -8.93 7.72
CA GLN A 28 4.92 -7.91 7.69
C GLN A 28 4.20 -6.58 7.48
N ALA A 29 4.23 -5.72 8.50
CA ALA A 29 3.65 -4.39 8.41
C ALA A 29 4.30 -3.65 7.23
N ALA A 30 3.48 -3.14 6.31
CA ALA A 30 3.97 -2.33 5.21
C ALA A 30 4.72 -1.11 5.78
N PRO A 31 5.82 -0.67 5.14
CA PRO A 31 6.54 0.51 5.58
C PRO A 31 5.59 1.72 5.67
N PRO A 32 5.77 2.60 6.67
CA PRO A 32 4.92 3.78 6.82
C PRO A 32 5.02 4.66 5.58
N ARG A 33 3.87 5.08 5.05
CA ARG A 33 3.80 5.98 3.91
C ARG A 33 4.19 7.41 4.34
N PRO A 34 4.91 8.18 3.50
CA PRO A 34 5.24 9.56 3.78
C PRO A 34 3.99 10.39 4.06
N ILE A 35 4.05 11.32 5.01
CA ILE A 35 2.94 12.23 5.30
C ILE A 35 3.11 13.50 4.48
N ILE A 36 2.03 13.95 3.84
CA ILE A 36 2.00 15.20 3.09
C ILE A 36 2.07 16.35 4.08
N ARG A 37 3.14 17.15 4.00
CA ARG A 37 3.35 18.29 4.90
C ARG A 37 2.82 19.60 4.34
N THR A 38 2.99 19.80 3.04
CA THR A 38 2.60 21.04 2.34
C THR A 38 2.03 20.71 0.98
N ILE A 39 1.10 21.55 0.50
CA ILE A 39 0.61 21.51 -0.88
C ILE A 39 0.64 22.93 -1.43
N ASP A 40 1.44 23.11 -2.48
CA ASP A 40 1.55 24.37 -3.20
C ASP A 40 0.97 24.25 -4.60
N VAL A 41 0.33 25.32 -5.05
CA VAL A 41 -0.29 25.41 -6.37
C VAL A 41 0.41 26.50 -7.15
N VAL A 42 1.06 26.10 -8.23
CA VAL A 42 1.76 27.00 -9.16
C VAL A 42 0.94 27.10 -10.43
N TYR A 43 0.63 28.32 -10.85
CA TYR A 43 -0.14 28.59 -12.06
C TYR A 43 0.79 28.87 -13.23
N THR A 44 0.56 28.17 -14.35
CA THR A 44 1.16 28.53 -15.63
C THR A 44 0.18 29.42 -16.38
N GLY A 45 0.43 30.73 -16.38
CA GLY A 45 -0.48 31.73 -16.96
C GLY A 45 -1.46 32.31 -15.93
N PRO A 46 -2.59 32.89 -16.38
CA PRO A 46 -3.55 33.53 -15.48
C PRO A 46 -4.20 32.54 -14.51
N ALA A 47 -4.28 32.92 -13.23
CA ALA A 47 -4.97 32.14 -12.20
C ALA A 47 -6.49 32.31 -12.30
N THR A 48 -7.14 31.51 -13.16
CA THR A 48 -8.60 31.57 -13.39
C THR A 48 -9.42 30.81 -12.34
N VAL A 49 -8.79 29.93 -11.56
CA VAL A 49 -9.40 29.15 -10.48
C VAL A 49 -8.59 29.40 -9.21
N SER A 50 -9.26 29.58 -8.06
CA SER A 50 -8.56 29.82 -6.79
C SER A 50 -7.89 28.55 -6.25
N LYS A 51 -6.83 28.73 -5.43
CA LYS A 51 -6.11 27.60 -4.80
C LYS A 51 -7.08 26.76 -3.95
N GLU A 52 -7.98 27.41 -3.23
CA GLU A 52 -8.93 26.77 -2.34
C GLU A 52 -9.93 25.91 -3.11
N ARG A 53 -10.38 26.37 -4.29
CA ARG A 53 -11.26 25.59 -5.18
C ARG A 53 -10.56 24.35 -5.72
N ILE A 54 -9.30 24.48 -6.11
CA ILE A 54 -8.47 23.34 -6.58
C ILE A 54 -8.34 22.32 -5.44
N LEU A 55 -7.91 22.77 -4.25
CA LEU A 55 -7.72 21.89 -3.10
C LEU A 55 -9.03 21.27 -2.58
N ALA A 56 -10.16 21.98 -2.70
CA ALA A 56 -11.47 21.44 -2.31
C ALA A 56 -11.94 20.29 -3.22
N GLN A 57 -11.51 20.29 -4.48
CA GLN A 57 -11.82 19.23 -5.43
C GLN A 57 -10.88 18.01 -5.27
N MET A 58 -9.71 18.21 -4.66
CA MET A 58 -8.73 17.16 -4.40
C MET A 58 -9.07 16.34 -3.15
N ARG A 59 -8.72 15.05 -3.20
CA ARG A 59 -8.78 14.11 -2.08
C ARG A 59 -7.47 14.11 -1.30
N THR A 60 -6.34 14.37 -1.96
CA THR A 60 -5.02 14.56 -1.34
C THR A 60 -5.04 15.76 -0.40
N LYS A 61 -4.65 15.56 0.87
CA LYS A 61 -4.65 16.62 1.89
C LYS A 61 -3.39 16.59 2.77
N VAL A 62 -3.01 17.76 3.27
CA VAL A 62 -1.97 17.89 4.30
C VAL A 62 -2.34 17.07 5.53
N GLY A 63 -1.36 16.39 6.10
CA GLY A 63 -1.52 15.47 7.23
C GLY A 63 -1.97 14.06 6.85
N GLN A 64 -2.31 13.80 5.60
CA GLN A 64 -2.63 12.46 5.13
C GLN A 64 -1.39 11.73 4.59
N PRO A 65 -1.39 10.38 4.63
CA PRO A 65 -0.39 9.61 3.93
C PRO A 65 -0.45 9.85 2.41
N PHE A 66 0.69 10.08 1.80
CA PHE A 66 0.84 10.18 0.36
C PHE A 66 0.46 8.85 -0.31
N ASN A 67 -0.27 8.94 -1.42
CA ASN A 67 -0.74 7.78 -2.17
C ASN A 67 -0.91 8.14 -3.66
N ASP A 68 -0.13 7.52 -4.54
CA ASP A 68 -0.16 7.79 -5.97
C ASP A 68 -1.54 7.55 -6.60
N ALA A 69 -2.26 6.51 -6.17
CA ALA A 69 -3.60 6.23 -6.67
C ALA A 69 -4.60 7.36 -6.33
N THR A 70 -4.41 8.02 -5.19
CA THR A 70 -5.22 9.19 -4.81
C THR A 70 -4.85 10.41 -5.64
N VAL A 71 -3.56 10.60 -5.92
CA VAL A 71 -3.09 11.68 -6.81
C VAL A 71 -3.65 11.52 -8.22
N GLU A 72 -3.68 10.30 -8.76
CA GLU A 72 -4.25 10.04 -10.08
C GLU A 72 -5.76 10.33 -10.14
N GLN A 73 -6.50 9.93 -9.10
CA GLN A 73 -7.93 10.27 -8.96
C GLN A 73 -8.15 11.78 -8.88
N ASP A 74 -7.25 12.51 -8.23
CA ASP A 74 -7.34 13.97 -8.13
C ASP A 74 -7.11 14.62 -9.49
N VAL A 75 -6.11 14.17 -10.25
CA VAL A 75 -5.88 14.63 -11.63
C VAL A 75 -7.14 14.43 -12.47
N GLU A 76 -7.75 13.24 -12.41
CA GLU A 76 -8.98 12.94 -13.14
C GLU A 76 -10.14 13.85 -12.70
N ALA A 77 -10.34 14.03 -11.39
CA ALA A 77 -11.41 14.87 -10.84
C ALA A 77 -11.25 16.36 -11.20
N LEU A 78 -10.01 16.84 -11.25
CA LEU A 78 -9.68 18.20 -11.66
C LEU A 78 -9.98 18.41 -13.15
N TYR A 79 -9.63 17.46 -14.04
CA TYR A 79 -10.01 17.54 -15.45
C TYR A 79 -11.53 17.44 -15.65
N LYS A 80 -12.20 16.52 -14.96
CA LYS A 80 -13.67 16.34 -15.02
C LYS A 80 -14.44 17.58 -14.57
N SER A 81 -13.82 18.47 -13.79
CA SER A 81 -14.45 19.72 -13.38
C SER A 81 -14.70 20.69 -14.56
N GLY A 82 -13.97 20.53 -15.67
CA GLY A 82 -14.00 21.45 -16.81
C GLY A 82 -13.33 22.80 -16.56
N ALA A 83 -12.90 23.09 -15.33
CA ALA A 83 -12.26 24.36 -14.96
C ALA A 83 -10.74 24.36 -15.21
N ILE A 84 -10.13 23.18 -15.36
CA ILE A 84 -8.68 23.00 -15.48
C ILE A 84 -8.37 22.29 -16.79
N GLN A 85 -7.56 22.93 -17.63
CA GLN A 85 -7.18 22.40 -18.96
C GLN A 85 -5.90 21.57 -18.95
N ASN A 86 -5.01 21.83 -18.00
CA ASN A 86 -3.78 21.05 -17.80
C ASN A 86 -3.41 21.05 -16.32
N VAL A 87 -3.02 19.91 -15.79
CA VAL A 87 -2.51 19.76 -14.42
C VAL A 87 -1.38 18.74 -14.39
N ARG A 88 -0.38 19.03 -13.56
CA ARG A 88 0.69 18.11 -13.19
C ARG A 88 0.87 18.19 -11.67
N ILE A 89 0.99 17.03 -11.03
CA ILE A 89 1.21 16.94 -9.58
C ILE A 89 2.54 16.23 -9.37
N PHE A 90 3.39 16.80 -8.53
CA PHE A 90 4.70 16.26 -8.18
C PHE A 90 4.76 16.03 -6.67
N GLY A 91 5.30 14.90 -6.27
CA GLY A 91 5.65 14.62 -4.88
C GLY A 91 7.15 14.80 -4.70
N GLU A 92 7.55 15.69 -3.80
CA GLU A 92 8.96 15.90 -3.46
C GLU A 92 9.20 15.48 -2.00
N PRO A 93 10.29 14.73 -1.72
CA PRO A 93 10.70 14.48 -0.35
C PRO A 93 11.05 15.82 0.32
N GLN A 94 10.26 16.21 1.32
CA GLN A 94 10.60 17.36 2.14
C GLN A 94 11.66 16.91 3.17
N GLY A 95 12.92 17.25 2.90
CA GLY A 95 14.01 17.01 3.83
C GLY A 95 13.82 17.83 5.10
N ASP A 96 13.84 17.16 6.26
CA ASP A 96 14.14 17.79 7.54
C ASP A 96 15.68 17.91 7.55
N GLY A 97 16.22 19.08 7.20
CA GLY A 97 17.65 19.29 6.89
C GLY A 97 18.67 18.79 7.91
#